data_AF-A0AAQ1GLB2-F1
#
_entry.id   AF-A0AAQ1GLB2-F1
#
_cell.length_a   1.000
_cell.length_b   1.000
_cell.length_c   1.000
_cell.angle_alpha   90.00
_cell.angle_beta   90.00
_cell.angle_gamma   90.00
#
_symmetry.space_group_name_H-M   'P 1'
#
loop_
_entity.id
_entity.type
_entity.pdbx_description
1 polymer ?
#
loop_
_entity_poly.entity_id
_entity_poly.type
_entity_poly.pdbx_seq_one_letter_code
_entity_poly.pdbx_strand_id
1 'polypeptide(L)'
;MKTIHTASMTPVVRSAVRSTVRSVARMAFAALACTLAPQFAHAQDNATSADSALIQRGAYLAAAGDCAACHTAPHGKPFAGGLPMSTPLGHIYTTNITPDPDTGIGGYTQEDFARALREGVAKDGHNLYPAMPYPSYAKVRDDDVAALYAYFMHGVQPVKQDNRDSDIKWPMNMRWPLKIWNVFFLKKGPYQDKPGKDAAWNRGAYLVQGLGHCGSCHTPRGVGFNEQALDESGNAFLTGALLDNWYASNLTGEHNTGLGRWSEADLAQFLKTGANQHASAFGAMTSVINNSTQAMNDADVQAISAYLKSLPPAGGDGAPAYAYDPQATKVSLGRPANDAGARVYTAFCMHCHGVDGRGFAPMFAPLAGNPNVLEKDASSLINVTLNGTGDLVIQGIPAPYPMPAYRDQLSDQQIADVLSFIRAGWNNKRGAVGAADVAKLRGATQSSEAAR
;
A
#
# COMPACT_ATOMS: atom_id res chain seq x y z
N MET A 1 77.15 -1.04 -46.08
CA MET A 1 77.52 0.40 -46.04
C MET A 1 77.07 0.94 -44.68
N LYS A 2 77.91 1.72 -43.98
CA LYS A 2 77.74 2.21 -42.58
C LYS A 2 77.61 1.14 -41.47
N THR A 3 78.68 1.06 -40.67
CA THR A 3 78.80 0.46 -39.32
C THR A 3 78.36 1.44 -38.22
N ILE A 4 78.22 0.93 -36.97
CA ILE A 4 78.30 1.56 -35.61
C ILE A 4 77.54 0.59 -34.65
N HIS A 5 78.15 -0.19 -33.71
CA HIS A 5 78.73 0.13 -32.38
C HIS A 5 77.75 0.86 -31.42
N THR A 6 77.56 0.59 -30.12
CA THR A 6 78.12 -0.37 -29.11
C THR A 6 77.04 -0.51 -27.98
N ALA A 7 77.14 -1.23 -26.85
CA ALA A 7 78.22 -1.86 -26.07
C ALA A 7 77.71 -3.12 -25.30
N SER A 8 78.54 -4.12 -24.97
CA SER A 8 79.19 -4.37 -23.66
C SER A 8 78.30 -4.81 -22.47
N MET A 9 78.43 -6.08 -22.06
CA MET A 9 78.10 -6.61 -20.72
C MET A 9 79.20 -7.59 -20.27
N THR A 10 79.78 -7.39 -19.08
CA THR A 10 80.80 -8.26 -18.44
C THR A 10 80.64 -8.21 -16.89
N PRO A 11 81.34 -9.00 -16.03
CA PRO A 11 80.68 -10.11 -15.33
C PRO A 11 81.04 -10.18 -13.81
N VAL A 12 81.37 -11.38 -13.29
CA VAL A 12 81.82 -11.74 -11.91
C VAL A 12 80.66 -11.99 -10.93
N VAL A 13 80.38 -13.19 -10.36
CA VAL A 13 81.12 -14.40 -9.91
C VAL A 13 81.68 -14.32 -8.46
N ARG A 14 81.02 -14.97 -7.48
CA ARG A 14 81.57 -16.12 -6.69
C ARG A 14 80.70 -16.62 -5.52
N SER A 15 81.09 -17.81 -5.05
CA SER A 15 80.91 -18.40 -3.70
C SER A 15 79.51 -18.81 -3.23
N ALA A 16 79.24 -20.11 -3.36
CA ALA A 16 78.34 -20.83 -2.46
C ALA A 16 79.04 -21.16 -1.11
N VAL A 17 78.44 -22.08 -0.33
CA VAL A 17 78.98 -22.73 0.88
C VAL A 17 78.96 -21.88 2.18
N ARG A 18 77.80 -21.86 2.87
CA ARG A 18 77.61 -22.05 4.35
C ARG A 18 76.21 -21.61 4.82
N SER A 19 75.19 -22.49 4.79
CA SER A 19 73.99 -22.38 5.69
C SER A 19 73.05 -23.61 5.68
N THR A 20 73.55 -24.83 5.48
CA THR A 20 72.74 -26.05 5.22
C THR A 20 72.00 -26.63 6.45
N VAL A 21 71.55 -25.78 7.37
CA VAL A 21 70.88 -26.15 8.64
C VAL A 21 69.56 -25.39 8.86
N ARG A 22 69.28 -24.31 8.09
CA ARG A 22 68.06 -23.47 8.29
C ARG A 22 66.84 -23.83 7.42
N SER A 23 66.97 -24.73 6.45
CA SER A 23 65.90 -24.98 5.46
C SER A 23 64.73 -25.82 5.98
N VAL A 24 64.98 -26.83 6.82
CA VAL A 24 63.95 -27.80 7.26
C VAL A 24 62.85 -27.13 8.09
N ALA A 25 63.21 -26.19 8.97
CA ALA A 25 62.27 -25.49 9.85
C ALA A 25 61.33 -24.49 9.12
N ARG A 26 61.67 -24.05 7.90
CA ARG A 26 60.89 -23.03 7.16
C ARG A 26 59.87 -23.62 6.19
N MET A 27 60.09 -24.82 5.64
CA MET A 27 59.10 -25.46 4.76
C MET A 27 57.85 -25.94 5.51
N ALA A 28 57.97 -26.36 6.78
CA ALA A 28 56.83 -26.74 7.60
C ALA A 28 55.83 -25.59 7.83
N PHE A 29 56.33 -24.37 8.08
CA PHE A 29 55.46 -23.20 8.29
C PHE A 29 54.84 -22.65 7.00
N ALA A 30 55.53 -22.75 5.86
CA ALA A 30 54.97 -22.34 4.57
C ALA A 30 53.81 -23.24 4.12
N ALA A 31 53.92 -24.56 4.32
CA ALA A 31 52.87 -25.51 3.96
C ALA A 31 51.60 -25.35 4.81
N LEU A 32 51.74 -25.03 6.11
CA LEU A 32 50.61 -24.88 7.03
C LEU A 32 49.89 -23.51 6.91
N ALA A 33 50.54 -22.50 6.32
CA ALA A 33 49.94 -21.19 6.06
C ALA A 33 48.99 -21.20 4.83
N CYS A 34 49.23 -22.06 3.84
CA CYS A 34 48.41 -22.11 2.62
C CYS A 34 47.10 -22.89 2.76
N THR A 35 46.91 -23.69 3.82
CA THR A 35 45.69 -24.50 4.01
C THR A 35 44.57 -23.80 4.78
N LEU A 36 44.87 -22.69 5.48
CA LEU A 36 43.88 -21.92 6.25
C LEU A 36 43.28 -20.73 5.50
N ALA A 37 43.89 -20.33 4.37
CA ALA A 37 43.42 -19.22 3.54
C ALA A 37 41.98 -19.35 2.97
N PRO A 38 41.48 -20.52 2.51
CA PRO A 38 40.18 -20.57 1.81
C PRO A 38 38.97 -20.41 2.74
N GLN A 39 39.12 -20.59 4.06
CA GLN A 39 37.98 -20.51 4.99
C GLN A 39 37.55 -19.07 5.31
N PHE A 40 38.46 -18.10 5.26
CA PHE A 40 38.14 -16.69 5.55
C PHE A 40 37.44 -15.98 4.38
N ALA A 41 37.81 -16.31 3.13
CA ALA A 41 37.16 -15.74 1.95
C ALA A 41 35.66 -16.08 1.91
N HIS A 42 35.31 -17.37 2.02
CA HIS A 42 33.91 -17.80 2.03
C HIS A 42 33.11 -17.29 3.24
N ALA A 43 33.74 -16.97 4.37
CA ALA A 43 33.02 -16.32 5.48
C ALA A 43 32.58 -14.89 5.12
N GLN A 44 33.43 -14.15 4.40
CA GLN A 44 33.22 -12.75 4.06
C GLN A 44 32.25 -12.58 2.87
N ASP A 45 32.29 -13.48 1.88
CA ASP A 45 31.33 -13.57 0.79
C ASP A 45 29.92 -13.97 1.29
N ASN A 46 29.83 -14.93 2.23
CA ASN A 46 28.56 -15.33 2.83
C ASN A 46 27.96 -14.24 3.73
N ALA A 47 28.77 -13.49 4.48
CA ALA A 47 28.28 -12.38 5.30
C ALA A 47 27.68 -11.26 4.41
N THR A 48 28.44 -10.79 3.42
CA THR A 48 28.00 -9.70 2.53
C THR A 48 26.78 -10.09 1.68
N SER A 49 26.65 -11.36 1.27
CA SER A 49 25.44 -11.85 0.59
C SER A 49 24.23 -11.99 1.54
N ALA A 50 24.43 -12.38 2.80
CA ALA A 50 23.37 -12.42 3.80
C ALA A 50 22.85 -11.02 4.16
N ASP A 51 23.74 -10.04 4.35
CA ASP A 51 23.38 -8.63 4.57
C ASP A 51 22.60 -8.07 3.37
N SER A 52 23.04 -8.37 2.15
CA SER A 52 22.33 -7.99 0.92
C SER A 52 20.93 -8.62 0.84
N ALA A 53 20.79 -9.90 1.19
CA ALA A 53 19.49 -10.57 1.21
C ALA A 53 18.54 -10.00 2.29
N LEU A 54 19.08 -9.61 3.45
CA LEU A 54 18.31 -8.95 4.51
C LEU A 54 17.81 -7.57 4.08
N ILE A 55 18.66 -6.77 3.44
CA ILE A 55 18.30 -5.45 2.88
C ILE A 55 17.27 -5.60 1.75
N GLN A 56 17.42 -6.60 0.86
CA GLN A 56 16.44 -6.90 -0.19
C GLN A 56 15.08 -7.33 0.37
N ARG A 57 15.06 -8.16 1.42
CA ARG A 57 13.82 -8.50 2.14
C ARG A 57 13.20 -7.25 2.77
N GLY A 58 14.00 -6.37 3.37
CA GLY A 58 13.53 -5.11 3.94
C GLY A 58 12.91 -4.17 2.89
N ALA A 59 13.53 -4.06 1.72
CA ALA A 59 12.99 -3.29 0.59
C ALA A 59 11.63 -3.84 0.14
N TYR A 60 11.52 -5.16 0.02
CA TYR A 60 10.26 -5.84 -0.33
C TYR A 60 9.17 -5.59 0.72
N LEU A 61 9.49 -5.67 2.01
CA LEU A 61 8.56 -5.42 3.10
C LEU A 61 8.15 -3.94 3.20
N ALA A 62 9.05 -3.00 2.89
CA ALA A 62 8.76 -1.57 2.88
C ALA A 62 7.83 -1.18 1.72
N ALA A 63 7.94 -1.87 0.57
CA ALA A 63 6.96 -1.78 -0.51
C ALA A 63 5.62 -2.39 -0.09
N ALA A 64 5.59 -3.66 0.34
CA ALA A 64 4.36 -4.35 0.76
C ALA A 64 3.63 -3.68 1.95
N GLY A 65 4.36 -2.94 2.80
CA GLY A 65 3.85 -2.12 3.90
C GLY A 65 3.48 -0.68 3.55
N ASP A 66 3.45 -0.35 2.25
CA ASP A 66 3.09 0.96 1.66
C ASP A 66 3.86 2.16 2.24
N CYS A 67 5.07 1.91 2.78
CA CYS A 67 5.83 2.92 3.50
C CYS A 67 6.20 4.12 2.61
N ALA A 68 6.39 3.88 1.31
CA ALA A 68 6.70 4.90 0.32
C ALA A 68 5.51 5.87 0.09
N ALA A 69 4.27 5.36 0.06
CA ALA A 69 3.08 6.19 -0.17
C ALA A 69 2.84 7.20 0.95
N CYS A 70 3.04 6.79 2.20
CA CYS A 70 2.88 7.67 3.36
C CYS A 70 4.10 8.59 3.55
N HIS A 71 5.32 8.06 3.47
CA HIS A 71 6.53 8.82 3.83
C HIS A 71 7.19 9.54 2.64
N THR A 72 6.47 9.76 1.54
CA THR A 72 6.96 10.56 0.40
C THR A 72 5.93 11.62 0.04
N ALA A 73 6.26 12.90 0.22
CA ALA A 73 5.43 14.00 -0.28
C ALA A 73 5.39 14.01 -1.83
N PRO A 74 4.34 14.57 -2.47
CA PRO A 74 4.31 14.81 -3.92
C PRO A 74 5.55 15.58 -4.39
N HIS A 75 6.23 15.07 -5.42
CA HIS A 75 7.52 15.56 -5.94
C HIS A 75 8.68 15.58 -4.92
N GLY A 76 8.48 14.98 -3.74
CA GLY A 76 9.48 14.87 -2.69
C GLY A 76 10.48 13.74 -2.92
N LYS A 77 11.50 13.67 -2.06
CA LYS A 77 12.45 12.55 -2.05
C LYS A 77 11.84 11.34 -1.32
N PRO A 78 12.06 10.09 -1.80
CA PRO A 78 11.52 8.89 -1.17
C PRO A 78 11.82 8.83 0.33
N PHE A 79 10.80 8.48 1.12
CA PHE A 79 10.88 8.29 2.58
C PHE A 79 11.25 9.55 3.42
N ALA A 80 11.38 10.73 2.81
CA ALA A 80 11.73 11.98 3.50
C ALA A 80 10.56 12.66 4.27
N GLY A 81 9.35 12.08 4.22
CA GLY A 81 8.15 12.60 4.86
C GLY A 81 7.53 13.80 4.14
N GLY A 82 6.73 14.58 4.88
CA GLY A 82 6.12 15.83 4.45
C GLY A 82 4.72 15.71 3.84
N LEU A 83 4.15 14.50 3.71
CA LEU A 83 2.80 14.31 3.17
C LEU A 83 1.74 14.85 4.17
N PRO A 84 0.83 15.76 3.77
CA PRO A 84 -0.29 16.17 4.60
C PRO A 84 -1.36 15.06 4.65
N MET A 85 -1.66 14.59 5.86
CA MET A 85 -2.80 13.72 6.16
C MET A 85 -3.91 14.56 6.78
N SER A 86 -5.05 14.68 6.11
CA SER A 86 -6.20 15.47 6.56
C SER A 86 -6.88 14.85 7.79
N THR A 87 -7.17 15.68 8.80
CA THR A 87 -8.02 15.29 9.93
C THR A 87 -9.03 16.40 10.26
N PRO A 88 -10.16 16.10 10.92
CA PRO A 88 -11.11 17.12 11.38
C PRO A 88 -10.55 18.17 12.36
N LEU A 89 -9.31 17.99 12.84
CA LEU A 89 -8.63 18.88 13.79
C LEU A 89 -7.48 19.69 13.16
N GLY A 90 -7.21 19.52 11.86
CA GLY A 90 -6.05 20.05 11.13
C GLY A 90 -5.23 18.94 10.47
N HIS A 91 -4.25 19.30 9.64
CA HIS A 91 -3.36 18.31 9.03
C HIS A 91 -2.30 17.81 10.02
N ILE A 92 -2.00 16.51 9.94
CA ILE A 92 -0.77 15.93 10.49
C ILE A 92 0.17 15.64 9.31
N TYR A 93 1.48 15.75 9.51
CA TYR A 93 2.47 15.52 8.46
C TYR A 93 3.25 14.23 8.72
N THR A 94 3.53 13.45 7.67
CA THR A 94 4.34 12.24 7.79
C THR A 94 5.82 12.59 8.00
N THR A 95 6.53 11.75 8.76
CA THR A 95 7.91 12.03 9.17
C THR A 95 8.94 11.51 8.18
N ASN A 96 10.13 12.09 8.20
CA ASN A 96 11.32 11.56 7.55
C ASN A 96 11.73 10.24 8.22
N ILE A 97 11.85 9.16 7.45
CA ILE A 97 12.33 7.84 7.89
C ILE A 97 13.54 7.36 7.09
N THR A 98 14.25 8.28 6.44
CA THR A 98 15.59 8.00 5.87
C THR A 98 16.64 7.88 6.99
N PRO A 99 17.83 7.30 6.74
CA PRO A 99 18.88 7.17 7.75
C PRO A 99 19.67 8.47 7.96
N ASP A 100 19.09 9.63 7.66
CA ASP A 100 19.67 10.93 8.04
C ASP A 100 19.72 11.05 9.58
N PRO A 101 20.89 11.39 10.16
CA PRO A 101 21.08 11.37 11.62
C PRO A 101 20.49 12.59 12.34
N ASP A 102 20.24 13.69 11.62
CA ASP A 102 19.78 14.96 12.20
C ASP A 102 18.24 15.08 12.14
N THR A 103 17.63 14.57 11.07
CA THR A 103 16.22 14.82 10.73
C THR A 103 15.39 13.56 10.46
N GLY A 104 16.05 12.44 10.14
CA GLY A 104 15.42 11.13 9.93
C GLY A 104 15.58 10.19 11.13
N ILE A 105 15.67 8.89 10.85
CA ILE A 105 15.86 7.84 11.86
C ILE A 105 17.30 7.36 11.99
N GLY A 106 18.29 8.06 11.41
CA GLY A 106 19.70 7.62 11.41
C GLY A 106 20.34 7.43 12.80
N GLY A 107 19.73 7.98 13.85
CA GLY A 107 20.11 7.76 15.24
C GLY A 107 19.32 6.69 15.99
N TYR A 108 18.33 6.01 15.39
CA TYR A 108 17.54 4.96 16.05
C TYR A 108 18.36 3.68 16.24
N THR A 109 18.05 2.90 17.28
CA THR A 109 18.43 1.47 17.34
C THR A 109 17.34 0.59 16.70
N GLN A 110 17.61 -0.70 16.51
CA GLN A 110 16.59 -1.64 16.04
C GLN A 110 15.42 -1.75 17.02
N GLU A 111 15.68 -1.62 18.33
CA GLU A 111 14.65 -1.62 19.38
C GLU A 111 13.82 -0.33 19.37
N ASP A 112 14.43 0.83 19.16
CA ASP A 112 13.70 2.10 18.96
C ASP A 112 12.82 2.03 17.70
N PHE A 113 13.33 1.46 16.61
CA PHE A 113 12.58 1.26 15.36
C PHE A 113 11.41 0.28 15.56
N ALA A 114 11.67 -0.88 16.19
CA ALA A 114 10.63 -1.87 16.51
C ALA A 114 9.53 -1.28 17.41
N ARG A 115 9.90 -0.47 18.40
CA ARG A 115 8.98 0.21 19.32
C ARG A 115 8.15 1.29 18.61
N ALA A 116 8.76 2.08 17.73
CA ALA A 116 8.03 3.05 16.92
C ALA A 116 7.03 2.36 15.98
N LEU A 117 7.49 1.32 15.26
CA LEU A 117 6.71 0.57 14.28
C LEU A 117 5.54 -0.20 14.89
N ARG A 118 5.76 -0.94 16.00
CA ARG A 118 4.76 -1.84 16.60
C ARG A 118 3.95 -1.22 17.74
N GLU A 119 4.49 -0.24 18.45
CA GLU A 119 3.82 0.35 19.62
C GLU A 119 3.39 1.80 19.42
N GLY A 120 3.80 2.43 18.31
CA GLY A 120 3.55 3.84 18.08
C GLY A 120 4.28 4.74 19.07
N VAL A 121 5.47 4.35 19.57
CA VAL A 121 6.25 5.16 20.53
C VAL A 121 7.63 5.46 19.95
N ALA A 122 7.88 6.73 19.66
CA ALA A 122 9.12 7.22 19.05
C ALA A 122 10.35 7.07 19.97
N LYS A 123 11.54 7.39 19.44
CA LYS A 123 12.80 7.28 20.18
C LYS A 123 12.83 8.13 21.46
N ASP A 124 12.28 9.33 21.40
CA ASP A 124 12.15 10.27 22.53
C ASP A 124 11.06 9.88 23.55
N GLY A 125 10.28 8.83 23.27
CA GLY A 125 9.19 8.34 24.10
C GLY A 125 7.82 8.98 23.84
N HIS A 126 7.65 9.85 22.83
CA HIS A 126 6.34 10.39 22.50
C HIS A 126 5.48 9.39 21.69
N ASN A 127 4.16 9.41 21.89
CA ASN A 127 3.25 8.55 21.12
C ASN A 127 2.95 9.17 19.74
N LEU A 128 3.14 8.37 18.69
CA LEU A 128 2.72 8.64 17.33
C LEU A 128 1.18 8.63 17.23
N TYR A 129 0.62 9.37 16.27
CA TYR A 129 -0.82 9.27 15.98
C TYR A 129 -1.14 7.93 15.29
N PRO A 130 -2.27 7.27 15.61
CA PRO A 130 -2.71 6.02 14.95
C PRO A 130 -3.20 6.20 13.50
N ALA A 131 -2.75 7.26 12.83
CA ALA A 131 -2.76 7.40 11.38
C ALA A 131 -1.58 6.65 10.74
N MET A 132 -0.47 6.47 11.47
CA MET A 132 0.44 5.36 11.21
C MET A 132 -0.23 4.08 11.75
N PRO A 133 -0.42 3.02 10.94
CA PRO A 133 -1.18 1.84 11.35
C PRO A 133 -0.37 0.86 12.24
N TYR A 134 0.28 1.40 13.27
CA TYR A 134 1.01 0.58 14.26
C TYR A 134 0.15 -0.50 14.96
N PRO A 135 -1.20 -0.38 15.13
CA PRO A 135 -2.01 -1.50 15.62
C PRO A 135 -2.03 -2.72 14.68
N SER A 136 -1.89 -2.51 13.37
CA SER A 136 -1.68 -3.57 12.38
C SER A 136 -0.22 -4.02 12.40
N TYR A 137 0.73 -3.06 12.35
CA TYR A 137 2.17 -3.38 12.35
C TYR A 137 2.65 -4.10 13.62
N ALA A 138 1.92 -4.04 14.73
CA ALA A 138 2.14 -4.88 15.92
C ALA A 138 2.24 -6.39 15.59
N LYS A 139 1.59 -6.82 14.50
CA LYS A 139 1.62 -8.19 13.97
C LYS A 139 2.94 -8.56 13.27
N VAL A 140 3.77 -7.61 12.84
CA VAL A 140 4.98 -7.88 12.03
C VAL A 140 5.99 -8.69 12.84
N ARG A 141 6.58 -9.73 12.26
CA ARG A 141 7.53 -10.66 12.92
C ARG A 141 8.91 -10.03 13.15
N ASP A 142 9.72 -10.59 14.04
CA ASP A 142 11.00 -10.00 14.44
C ASP A 142 12.06 -10.05 13.33
N ASP A 143 12.03 -11.06 12.47
CA ASP A 143 12.85 -11.17 11.26
C ASP A 143 12.46 -10.10 10.22
N ASP A 144 11.16 -9.84 10.04
CA ASP A 144 10.67 -8.78 9.14
C ASP A 144 10.98 -7.37 9.68
N VAL A 145 10.96 -7.15 11.00
CA VAL A 145 11.39 -5.87 11.59
C VAL A 145 12.90 -5.66 11.48
N ALA A 146 13.70 -6.71 11.67
CA ALA A 146 15.14 -6.66 11.43
C ALA A 146 15.48 -6.35 9.96
N ALA A 147 14.76 -6.97 9.02
CA ALA A 147 14.90 -6.72 7.59
C ALA A 147 14.52 -5.27 7.22
N LEU A 148 13.35 -4.79 7.67
CA LEU A 148 12.92 -3.40 7.48
C LEU A 148 13.96 -2.40 8.02
N TYR A 149 14.44 -2.61 9.25
CA TYR A 149 15.47 -1.76 9.86
C TYR A 149 16.77 -1.75 9.04
N ALA A 150 17.27 -2.91 8.62
CA ALA A 150 18.45 -3.01 7.78
C ALA A 150 18.28 -2.28 6.44
N TYR A 151 17.10 -2.37 5.82
CA TYR A 151 16.80 -1.62 4.60
C TYR A 151 16.77 -0.11 4.82
N PHE A 152 16.09 0.39 5.85
CA PHE A 152 16.09 1.84 6.12
C PHE A 152 17.47 2.36 6.52
N MET A 153 18.29 1.58 7.22
CA MET A 153 19.63 2.01 7.66
C MET A 153 20.73 1.88 6.60
N HIS A 154 20.58 0.98 5.61
CA HIS A 154 21.66 0.63 4.67
C HIS A 154 21.24 0.57 3.18
N GLY A 155 19.94 0.47 2.88
CA GLY A 155 19.41 0.50 1.51
C GLY A 155 18.84 1.86 1.08
N VAL A 156 18.24 2.60 2.01
CA VAL A 156 17.66 3.94 1.77
C VAL A 156 18.74 5.02 1.80
N GLN A 157 18.67 5.98 0.87
CA GLN A 157 19.58 7.12 0.86
C GLN A 157 19.19 8.14 1.94
N PRO A 158 20.15 8.67 2.73
CA PRO A 158 19.85 9.69 3.73
C PRO A 158 19.38 10.98 3.07
N VAL A 159 18.30 11.57 3.60
CA VAL A 159 17.78 12.85 3.15
C VAL A 159 17.63 13.77 4.35
N LYS A 160 18.44 14.83 4.41
CA LYS A 160 18.25 15.90 5.37
C LYS A 160 17.03 16.73 5.00
N GLN A 161 15.94 16.55 5.74
CA GLN A 161 14.67 17.25 5.57
C GLN A 161 13.95 17.27 6.92
N ASP A 162 13.79 18.47 7.49
CA ASP A 162 13.15 18.67 8.80
C ASP A 162 11.69 18.20 8.79
N ASN A 163 11.26 17.59 9.89
CA ASN A 163 9.87 17.18 10.08
C ASN A 163 8.98 18.42 10.30
N ARG A 164 7.84 18.50 9.60
CA ARG A 164 6.86 19.58 9.80
C ARG A 164 5.95 19.27 10.99
N ASP A 165 5.75 20.27 11.86
CA ASP A 165 4.78 20.22 12.95
C ASP A 165 3.33 20.06 12.45
N SER A 166 2.51 19.41 13.27
CA SER A 166 1.06 19.27 13.05
C SER A 166 0.35 20.62 13.12
N ASP A 167 -0.60 20.86 12.20
CA ASP A 167 -1.46 22.05 12.24
C ASP A 167 -2.51 21.97 13.37
N ILE A 168 -2.66 20.79 14.01
CA ILE A 168 -3.52 20.60 15.19
C ILE A 168 -3.02 21.47 16.34
N LYS A 169 -3.88 22.35 16.86
CA LYS A 169 -3.52 23.30 17.92
C LYS A 169 -3.67 22.71 19.32
N TRP A 170 -2.95 23.27 20.28
CA TRP A 170 -3.11 22.98 21.70
C TRP A 170 -4.56 23.32 22.15
N PRO A 171 -5.21 22.50 23.01
CA PRO A 171 -4.69 21.30 23.67
C PRO A 171 -4.81 20.00 22.86
N MET A 172 -5.42 20.02 21.68
CA MET A 172 -5.73 18.81 20.89
C MET A 172 -4.49 18.08 20.35
N ASN A 173 -3.32 18.72 20.35
CA ASN A 173 -2.05 18.10 19.96
C ASN A 173 -1.34 17.29 21.07
N MET A 174 -1.87 17.27 22.30
CA MET A 174 -1.28 16.51 23.41
C MET A 174 -1.13 15.03 23.07
N ARG A 175 0.10 14.49 23.17
CA ARG A 175 0.39 13.07 22.90
C ARG A 175 0.19 12.13 24.09
N TRP A 176 -0.10 12.62 25.29
CA TRP A 176 -0.29 11.77 26.47
C TRP A 176 -1.60 10.95 26.47
N PRO A 177 -2.76 11.41 25.93
CA PRO A 177 -3.98 10.60 25.89
C PRO A 177 -3.84 9.37 24.99
N LEU A 178 -2.97 9.44 23.97
CA LEU A 178 -2.63 8.30 23.10
C LEU A 178 -1.98 7.14 23.88
N LYS A 179 -1.32 7.41 25.02
CA LYS A 179 -0.82 6.36 25.91
C LYS A 179 -1.96 5.55 26.54
N ILE A 180 -3.06 6.23 26.88
CA ILE A 180 -4.28 5.59 27.41
C ILE A 180 -5.02 4.86 26.28
N TRP A 181 -5.11 5.47 25.09
CA TRP A 181 -5.64 4.84 23.88
C TRP A 181 -4.92 3.52 23.56
N ASN A 182 -3.59 3.50 23.61
CA ASN A 182 -2.78 2.31 23.41
C ASN A 182 -3.11 1.21 24.43
N VAL A 183 -3.37 1.53 25.71
CA VAL A 183 -3.76 0.55 26.74
C VAL A 183 -5.09 -0.14 26.42
N PHE A 184 -6.02 0.53 25.73
CA PHE A 184 -7.33 -0.05 25.38
C PHE A 184 -7.40 -0.68 23.98
N PHE A 185 -6.63 -0.19 23.00
CA PHE A 185 -6.82 -0.53 21.58
C PHE A 185 -5.62 -1.18 20.89
N LEU A 186 -4.41 -1.15 21.48
CA LEU A 186 -3.23 -1.80 20.90
C LEU A 186 -3.12 -3.27 21.33
N LYS A 187 -3.56 -4.20 20.46
CA LYS A 187 -3.23 -5.63 20.61
C LYS A 187 -1.74 -5.87 20.28
N LYS A 188 -0.87 -5.83 21.29
CA LYS A 188 0.56 -6.14 21.12
C LYS A 188 0.80 -7.63 20.77
N GLY A 189 1.81 -7.89 19.94
CA GLY A 189 2.39 -9.21 19.70
C GLY A 189 2.38 -9.63 18.23
N PRO A 190 3.49 -10.23 17.72
CA PRO A 190 3.59 -10.64 16.33
C PRO A 190 2.59 -11.74 15.98
N TYR A 191 2.21 -11.82 14.70
CA TYR A 191 1.25 -12.79 14.17
C TYR A 191 1.71 -14.22 14.44
N GLN A 192 0.80 -15.01 15.02
CA GLN A 192 0.98 -16.43 15.27
C GLN A 192 0.15 -17.23 14.26
N ASP A 193 0.77 -18.20 13.60
CA ASP A 193 0.11 -19.02 12.59
C ASP A 193 -0.98 -19.87 13.23
N LYS A 194 -2.19 -19.82 12.66
CA LYS A 194 -3.40 -20.41 13.25
C LYS A 194 -3.44 -21.91 12.95
N PRO A 195 -3.49 -22.79 13.99
CA PRO A 195 -3.59 -24.22 13.79
C PRO A 195 -4.82 -24.62 12.95
N GLY A 196 -4.67 -25.60 12.07
CA GLY A 196 -5.73 -26.01 11.15
C GLY A 196 -5.92 -25.11 9.91
N LYS A 197 -5.03 -24.13 9.72
CA LYS A 197 -4.91 -23.35 8.47
C LYS A 197 -3.57 -23.68 7.80
N ASP A 198 -3.55 -23.68 6.48
CA ASP A 198 -2.33 -23.92 5.70
C ASP A 198 -1.39 -22.70 5.68
N ALA A 199 -0.21 -22.85 5.05
CA ALA A 199 0.80 -21.81 4.98
C ALA A 199 0.41 -20.61 4.12
N ALA A 200 -0.36 -20.80 3.04
CA ALA A 200 -0.80 -19.71 2.18
C ALA A 200 -1.88 -18.87 2.88
N TRP A 201 -2.85 -19.52 3.54
CA TRP A 201 -3.84 -18.83 4.36
C TRP A 201 -3.20 -18.00 5.46
N ASN A 202 -2.23 -18.56 6.20
CA ASN A 202 -1.51 -17.84 7.25
C ASN A 202 -0.65 -16.69 6.71
N ARG A 203 0.00 -16.87 5.54
CA ARG A 203 0.76 -15.79 4.88
C ARG A 203 -0.15 -14.65 4.43
N GLY A 204 -1.32 -14.95 3.87
CA GLY A 204 -2.32 -13.95 3.49
C GLY A 204 -2.87 -13.20 4.70
N ALA A 205 -3.22 -13.93 5.76
CA ALA A 205 -3.67 -13.35 7.03
C ALA A 205 -2.61 -12.43 7.65
N TYR A 206 -1.34 -12.85 7.63
CA TYR A 206 -0.20 -12.06 8.10
C TYR A 206 -0.05 -10.73 7.34
N LEU A 207 -0.15 -10.78 6.01
CA LEU A 207 -0.01 -9.59 5.17
C LEU A 207 -1.20 -8.64 5.35
N VAL A 208 -2.44 -9.14 5.37
CA VAL A 208 -3.67 -8.34 5.48
C VAL A 208 -3.85 -7.73 6.88
N GLN A 209 -3.46 -8.44 7.94
CA GLN A 209 -3.52 -7.94 9.33
C GLN A 209 -2.28 -7.15 9.74
N GLY A 210 -1.16 -7.34 9.05
CA GLY A 210 0.15 -6.76 9.35
C GLY A 210 0.51 -5.60 8.43
N LEU A 211 1.54 -5.78 7.59
CA LEU A 211 2.09 -4.71 6.76
C LEU A 211 1.10 -4.11 5.76
N GLY A 212 0.29 -4.91 5.08
CA GLY A 212 -0.73 -4.42 4.15
C GLY A 212 -1.92 -3.74 4.81
N HIS A 213 -2.00 -3.77 6.15
CA HIS A 213 -2.88 -2.97 7.02
C HIS A 213 -4.31 -2.75 6.50
N CYS A 214 -4.93 -3.76 5.89
CA CYS A 214 -6.17 -3.53 5.12
C CYS A 214 -7.33 -3.12 6.02
N GLY A 215 -7.30 -3.55 7.29
CA GLY A 215 -8.24 -3.11 8.33
C GLY A 215 -8.25 -1.60 8.54
N SER A 216 -7.11 -0.92 8.39
CA SER A 216 -7.01 0.52 8.63
C SER A 216 -7.81 1.37 7.64
N CYS A 217 -8.12 0.85 6.45
CA CYS A 217 -9.11 1.46 5.54
C CYS A 217 -10.47 0.74 5.60
N HIS A 218 -10.50 -0.59 5.57
CA HIS A 218 -11.72 -1.36 5.30
C HIS A 218 -12.48 -1.84 6.57
N THR A 219 -11.97 -1.63 7.78
CA THR A 219 -12.70 -1.92 9.02
C THR A 219 -13.37 -0.64 9.58
N PRO A 220 -14.66 -0.68 9.96
CA PRO A 220 -15.33 0.43 10.64
C PRO A 220 -14.57 0.96 11.86
N ARG A 221 -14.64 2.27 12.09
CA ARG A 221 -14.03 2.90 13.27
C ARG A 221 -14.98 2.89 14.48
N GLY A 222 -14.42 2.63 15.67
CA GLY A 222 -15.12 2.63 16.95
C GLY A 222 -15.18 4.02 17.58
N VAL A 223 -15.76 4.11 18.79
CA VAL A 223 -15.90 5.38 19.53
C VAL A 223 -14.55 6.05 19.85
N GLY A 224 -13.46 5.29 19.93
CA GLY A 224 -12.09 5.81 20.08
C GLY A 224 -11.38 6.08 18.75
N PHE A 225 -12.08 6.06 17.61
CA PHE A 225 -11.51 6.05 16.25
C PHE A 225 -10.59 4.85 15.93
N ASN A 226 -10.53 3.86 16.84
CA ASN A 226 -9.87 2.57 16.65
C ASN A 226 -10.57 1.72 15.58
N GLU A 227 -9.88 0.78 14.96
CA GLU A 227 -10.53 -0.27 14.17
C GLU A 227 -11.40 -1.15 15.09
N GLN A 228 -12.64 -1.45 14.70
CA GLN A 228 -13.55 -2.28 15.50
C GLN A 228 -13.12 -3.76 15.56
N ALA A 229 -12.28 -4.22 14.63
CA ALA A 229 -11.67 -5.54 14.61
C ALA A 229 -10.30 -5.51 13.89
N LEU A 230 -9.31 -6.25 14.40
CA LEU A 230 -7.93 -6.29 13.87
C LEU A 230 -7.57 -7.64 13.21
N ASP A 231 -8.49 -8.59 13.22
CA ASP A 231 -8.33 -9.94 12.70
C ASP A 231 -9.71 -10.59 12.51
N GLU A 232 -9.78 -11.72 11.82
CA GLU A 232 -11.03 -12.35 11.38
C GLU A 232 -11.87 -13.00 12.50
N SER A 233 -11.47 -12.84 13.77
CA SER A 233 -12.33 -13.19 14.91
C SER A 233 -13.41 -12.14 15.22
N GLY A 234 -13.32 -10.94 14.63
CA GLY A 234 -14.27 -9.84 14.86
C GLY A 234 -15.21 -9.61 13.68
N ASN A 235 -16.52 -9.60 13.92
CA ASN A 235 -17.57 -9.47 12.90
C ASN A 235 -17.55 -8.18 12.06
N ALA A 236 -16.78 -7.16 12.46
CA ALA A 236 -16.59 -5.91 11.74
C ALA A 236 -15.33 -5.89 10.85
N PHE A 237 -14.51 -6.96 10.87
CA PHE A 237 -13.24 -7.00 10.16
C PHE A 237 -13.46 -6.91 8.64
N LEU A 238 -12.89 -5.86 8.03
CA LEU A 238 -12.98 -5.58 6.59
C LEU A 238 -14.41 -5.40 6.02
N THR A 239 -15.42 -5.06 6.83
CA THR A 239 -16.81 -4.91 6.36
C THR A 239 -17.11 -3.64 5.56
N GLY A 240 -16.10 -2.81 5.31
CA GLY A 240 -16.19 -1.51 4.64
C GLY A 240 -16.37 -0.34 5.62
N ALA A 241 -15.82 0.84 5.29
CA ALA A 241 -15.85 2.02 6.15
C ALA A 241 -15.69 3.34 5.38
N LEU A 242 -16.25 4.43 5.93
CA LEU A 242 -16.01 5.79 5.45
C LEU A 242 -14.74 6.37 6.09
N LEU A 243 -13.75 6.73 5.26
CA LEU A 243 -12.48 7.33 5.66
C LEU A 243 -12.10 8.45 4.66
N ASP A 244 -11.80 9.65 5.15
CA ASP A 244 -11.44 10.84 4.35
C ASP A 244 -12.34 11.07 3.10
N ASN A 245 -13.66 11.06 3.31
CA ASN A 245 -14.68 11.23 2.25
C ASN A 245 -14.69 10.16 1.15
N TRP A 246 -13.94 9.07 1.33
CA TRP A 246 -14.01 7.85 0.53
C TRP A 246 -14.66 6.74 1.35
N TYR A 247 -15.57 5.97 0.75
CA TYR A 247 -16.01 4.71 1.30
C TYR A 247 -15.08 3.61 0.79
N ALA A 248 -14.29 3.02 1.70
CA ALA A 248 -13.49 1.84 1.43
C ALA A 248 -14.40 0.62 1.46
N SER A 249 -14.47 -0.12 0.35
CA SER A 249 -15.43 -1.20 0.13
C SER A 249 -15.30 -2.37 1.11
N ASN A 250 -16.33 -3.21 1.15
CA ASN A 250 -16.31 -4.45 1.91
C ASN A 250 -15.35 -5.47 1.26
N LEU A 251 -14.43 -6.07 2.02
CA LEU A 251 -13.50 -7.10 1.54
C LEU A 251 -13.86 -8.52 2.02
N THR A 252 -15.03 -8.70 2.64
CA THR A 252 -15.51 -10.03 3.07
C THR A 252 -16.19 -10.78 1.92
N GLY A 253 -16.55 -12.06 2.12
CA GLY A 253 -17.25 -12.89 1.14
C GLY A 253 -18.69 -12.46 0.78
N GLU A 254 -19.13 -11.27 1.19
CA GLU A 254 -20.46 -10.71 0.90
C GLU A 254 -20.68 -10.54 -0.62
N HIS A 255 -21.86 -10.87 -1.11
CA HIS A 255 -22.11 -11.10 -2.54
C HIS A 255 -22.60 -9.87 -3.32
N ASN A 256 -22.78 -8.72 -2.69
CA ASN A 256 -23.26 -7.47 -3.30
C ASN A 256 -22.21 -6.35 -3.31
N THR A 257 -21.79 -5.92 -2.13
CA THR A 257 -20.75 -4.91 -1.88
C THR A 257 -19.40 -5.54 -1.54
N GLY A 258 -19.37 -6.82 -1.17
CA GLY A 258 -18.15 -7.58 -0.90
C GLY A 258 -17.54 -8.30 -2.11
N LEU A 259 -16.57 -9.16 -1.81
CA LEU A 259 -15.80 -9.95 -2.78
C LEU A 259 -16.45 -11.30 -3.12
N GLY A 260 -17.70 -11.54 -2.72
CA GLY A 260 -18.40 -12.82 -2.92
C GLY A 260 -18.45 -13.25 -4.39
N ARG A 261 -18.70 -12.31 -5.32
CA ARG A 261 -18.71 -12.54 -6.78
C ARG A 261 -17.33 -12.66 -7.44
N TRP A 262 -16.26 -12.30 -6.74
CA TRP A 262 -14.91 -12.24 -7.30
C TRP A 262 -14.23 -13.62 -7.17
N SER A 263 -13.43 -14.01 -8.15
CA SER A 263 -12.49 -15.14 -8.03
C SER A 263 -11.18 -14.71 -7.34
N GLU A 264 -10.35 -15.67 -6.93
CA GLU A 264 -8.98 -15.37 -6.47
C GLU A 264 -8.12 -14.77 -7.59
N ALA A 265 -8.37 -15.15 -8.85
CA ALA A 265 -7.71 -14.56 -10.02
C ALA A 265 -8.14 -13.09 -10.24
N ASP A 266 -9.41 -12.75 -10.02
CA ASP A 266 -9.89 -11.36 -10.08
C ASP A 266 -9.19 -10.48 -9.02
N LEU A 267 -8.97 -11.02 -7.82
CA LEU A 267 -8.28 -10.33 -6.74
C LEU A 267 -6.78 -10.19 -7.02
N ALA A 268 -6.13 -11.25 -7.49
CA ALA A 268 -4.72 -11.18 -7.88
C ALA A 268 -4.50 -10.18 -9.02
N GLN A 269 -5.38 -10.15 -10.03
CA GLN A 269 -5.35 -9.14 -11.08
C GLN A 269 -5.52 -7.73 -10.49
N PHE A 270 -6.53 -7.51 -9.65
CA PHE A 270 -6.80 -6.19 -9.06
C PHE A 270 -5.63 -5.70 -8.21
N LEU A 271 -5.03 -6.55 -7.36
CA LEU A 271 -3.89 -6.19 -6.52
C LEU A 271 -2.62 -5.87 -7.34
N LYS A 272 -2.44 -6.50 -8.51
CA LYS A 272 -1.29 -6.27 -9.40
C LYS A 272 -1.46 -5.14 -10.41
N THR A 273 -2.68 -4.64 -10.65
CA THR A 273 -2.98 -3.68 -11.74
C THR A 273 -3.96 -2.56 -11.40
N GLY A 274 -4.66 -2.67 -10.28
CA GLY A 274 -5.74 -1.76 -9.88
C GLY A 274 -7.04 -1.89 -10.66
N ALA A 275 -7.19 -2.84 -11.60
CA ALA A 275 -8.44 -3.00 -12.34
C ALA A 275 -8.70 -4.44 -12.81
N ASN A 276 -9.96 -4.89 -12.72
CA ASN A 276 -10.42 -6.20 -13.19
C ASN A 276 -11.83 -6.11 -13.82
N GLN A 277 -12.49 -7.26 -14.05
CA GLN A 277 -13.83 -7.31 -14.64
C GLN A 277 -14.97 -6.77 -13.74
N HIS A 278 -14.72 -6.50 -12.46
CA HIS A 278 -15.71 -6.08 -11.46
C HIS A 278 -15.56 -4.61 -11.04
N ALA A 279 -14.34 -4.09 -10.94
CA ALA A 279 -14.04 -2.73 -10.49
C ALA A 279 -12.63 -2.23 -10.90
N SER A 280 -12.41 -0.93 -10.76
CA SER A 280 -11.11 -0.27 -10.80
C SER A 280 -10.87 0.50 -9.49
N ALA A 281 -9.61 0.65 -9.08
CA ALA A 281 -9.21 1.36 -7.87
C ALA A 281 -9.33 2.89 -8.03
N PHE A 282 -9.59 3.56 -6.91
CA PHE A 282 -9.81 5.00 -6.81
C PHE A 282 -9.34 5.52 -5.44
N GLY A 283 -9.27 6.84 -5.26
CA GLY A 283 -8.85 7.46 -4.00
C GLY A 283 -7.50 6.93 -3.52
N ALA A 284 -7.39 6.69 -2.21
CA ALA A 284 -6.19 6.14 -1.57
C ALA A 284 -5.77 4.77 -2.14
N MET A 285 -6.70 3.93 -2.61
CA MET A 285 -6.36 2.62 -3.18
C MET A 285 -5.50 2.75 -4.45
N THR A 286 -5.65 3.83 -5.22
CA THR A 286 -4.75 4.15 -6.35
C THR A 286 -3.30 4.23 -5.91
N SER A 287 -3.03 4.80 -4.73
CA SER A 287 -1.69 4.90 -4.15
C SER A 287 -1.16 3.53 -3.71
N VAL A 288 -2.00 2.72 -3.06
CA VAL A 288 -1.66 1.35 -2.61
C VAL A 288 -1.31 0.45 -3.81
N ILE A 289 -2.04 0.56 -4.93
CA ILE A 289 -1.67 -0.14 -6.18
C ILE A 289 -0.32 0.36 -6.69
N ASN A 290 -0.16 1.68 -6.81
CA ASN A 290 1.02 2.28 -7.44
C ASN A 290 2.31 2.02 -6.64
N ASN A 291 2.27 2.08 -5.30
CA ASN A 291 3.45 2.06 -4.43
C ASN A 291 3.70 0.73 -3.68
N SER A 292 2.67 -0.11 -3.51
CA SER A 292 2.74 -1.35 -2.71
C SER A 292 2.35 -2.59 -3.52
N THR A 293 1.06 -2.82 -3.77
CA THR A 293 0.57 -4.18 -4.08
C THR A 293 0.99 -4.69 -5.46
N GLN A 294 1.30 -3.82 -6.43
CA GLN A 294 1.87 -4.27 -7.70
C GLN A 294 3.30 -4.82 -7.57
N ALA A 295 4.08 -4.32 -6.60
CA ALA A 295 5.45 -4.73 -6.34
C ALA A 295 5.54 -6.03 -5.52
N MET A 296 4.42 -6.47 -4.92
CA MET A 296 4.35 -7.73 -4.20
C MET A 296 4.53 -8.94 -5.13
N ASN A 297 5.18 -10.00 -4.65
CA ASN A 297 5.38 -11.21 -5.43
C ASN A 297 4.05 -11.99 -5.58
N ASP A 298 3.96 -12.79 -6.64
CA ASP A 298 2.68 -13.42 -7.01
C ASP A 298 2.18 -14.44 -5.98
N ALA A 299 3.09 -15.09 -5.23
CA ALA A 299 2.71 -16.01 -4.16
C ALA A 299 2.09 -15.28 -2.95
N ASP A 300 2.62 -14.11 -2.59
CA ASP A 300 2.04 -13.25 -1.53
C ASP A 300 0.70 -12.66 -1.96
N VAL A 301 0.54 -12.27 -3.23
CA VAL A 301 -0.74 -11.78 -3.78
C VAL A 301 -1.79 -12.89 -3.88
N GLN A 302 -1.39 -14.12 -4.23
CA GLN A 302 -2.25 -15.30 -4.17
C GLN A 302 -2.65 -15.61 -2.72
N ALA A 303 -1.70 -15.55 -1.78
CA ALA A 303 -1.96 -15.76 -0.36
C ALA A 303 -2.98 -14.75 0.20
N ILE A 304 -2.82 -13.45 -0.11
CA ILE A 304 -3.80 -12.40 0.22
C ILE A 304 -5.17 -12.74 -0.39
N SER A 305 -5.20 -13.11 -1.67
CA SER A 305 -6.45 -13.41 -2.40
C SER A 305 -7.22 -14.58 -1.79
N ALA A 306 -6.53 -15.69 -1.49
CA ALA A 306 -7.10 -16.87 -0.84
C ALA A 306 -7.55 -16.57 0.60
N TYR A 307 -6.78 -15.77 1.36
CA TYR A 307 -7.19 -15.32 2.69
C TYR A 307 -8.49 -14.50 2.64
N LEU A 308 -8.56 -13.47 1.78
CA LEU A 308 -9.75 -12.64 1.64
C LEU A 308 -10.98 -13.46 1.16
N LYS A 309 -10.80 -14.37 0.20
CA LYS A 309 -11.89 -15.26 -0.25
C LYS A 309 -12.36 -16.26 0.81
N SER A 310 -11.55 -16.56 1.82
CA SER A 310 -11.94 -17.41 2.95
C SER A 310 -12.79 -16.72 4.01
N LEU A 311 -12.95 -15.38 3.95
CA LEU A 311 -13.70 -14.62 4.94
C LEU A 311 -15.22 -14.81 4.74
N PRO A 312 -15.99 -15.09 5.81
CA PRO A 312 -17.44 -15.24 5.71
C PRO A 312 -18.11 -13.92 5.29
N PRO A 313 -19.28 -13.96 4.64
CA PRO A 313 -20.01 -12.75 4.27
C PRO A 313 -20.46 -11.96 5.49
N ALA A 314 -20.06 -10.70 5.59
CA ALA A 314 -20.47 -9.75 6.64
C ALA A 314 -20.69 -8.34 6.06
N GLY A 315 -21.26 -7.42 6.85
CA GLY A 315 -21.48 -6.01 6.44
C GLY A 315 -22.59 -5.76 5.40
N GLY A 316 -23.17 -6.81 4.81
CA GLY A 316 -24.20 -6.71 3.77
C GLY A 316 -25.58 -6.26 4.28
N ASP A 317 -26.44 -5.85 3.34
CA ASP A 317 -27.84 -5.45 3.58
C ASP A 317 -28.84 -6.62 3.56
N GLY A 318 -28.36 -7.84 3.28
CA GLY A 318 -29.20 -9.03 3.13
C GLY A 318 -29.99 -9.09 1.83
N ALA A 319 -29.79 -8.15 0.89
CA ALA A 319 -30.44 -8.19 -0.41
C ALA A 319 -29.96 -9.42 -1.23
N PRO A 320 -30.81 -9.98 -2.12
CA PRO A 320 -30.41 -11.04 -3.03
C PRO A 320 -29.15 -10.68 -3.83
N ALA A 321 -28.37 -11.69 -4.22
CA ALA A 321 -27.20 -11.50 -5.07
C ALA A 321 -27.58 -10.80 -6.38
N TYR A 322 -26.81 -9.77 -6.74
CA TYR A 322 -26.98 -9.05 -7.99
C TYR A 322 -26.95 -10.01 -9.19
N ALA A 323 -27.96 -9.88 -10.05
CA ALA A 323 -28.04 -10.52 -11.35
C ALA A 323 -28.38 -9.45 -12.39
N TYR A 324 -27.65 -9.41 -13.50
CA TYR A 324 -27.87 -8.44 -14.57
C TYR A 324 -29.20 -8.71 -15.30
N ASP A 325 -30.00 -7.66 -15.55
CA ASP A 325 -31.26 -7.75 -16.29
C ASP A 325 -31.18 -7.01 -17.66
N PRO A 326 -31.24 -7.75 -18.78
CA PRO A 326 -31.33 -7.16 -20.12
C PRO A 326 -32.60 -6.31 -20.36
N GLN A 327 -33.69 -6.53 -19.61
CA GLN A 327 -34.93 -5.74 -19.78
C GLN A 327 -34.83 -4.40 -19.05
N ALA A 328 -34.27 -4.35 -17.84
CA ALA A 328 -33.91 -3.10 -17.16
C ALA A 328 -33.04 -2.19 -18.04
N THR A 329 -32.15 -2.77 -18.85
CA THR A 329 -31.34 -2.04 -19.83
C THR A 329 -32.17 -1.39 -20.94
N LYS A 330 -33.17 -2.10 -21.49
CA LYS A 330 -34.10 -1.52 -22.47
C LYS A 330 -34.98 -0.42 -21.87
N VAL A 331 -35.36 -0.56 -20.60
CA VAL A 331 -36.05 0.51 -19.86
C VAL A 331 -35.14 1.73 -19.71
N SER A 332 -33.86 1.56 -19.36
CA SER A 332 -32.89 2.67 -19.29
C SER A 332 -32.73 3.39 -20.64
N LEU A 333 -32.66 2.65 -21.75
CA LEU A 333 -32.59 3.20 -23.11
C LEU A 333 -33.82 4.05 -23.51
N GLY A 334 -35.01 3.76 -22.96
CA GLY A 334 -36.24 4.50 -23.25
C GLY A 334 -36.45 5.80 -22.45
N ARG A 335 -35.61 6.07 -21.44
CA ARG A 335 -35.76 7.19 -20.50
C ARG A 335 -35.25 8.59 -20.94
N PRO A 336 -34.24 8.77 -21.83
CA PRO A 336 -33.56 10.07 -22.01
C PRO A 336 -34.43 11.29 -22.31
N ALA A 337 -35.61 11.15 -22.92
CA ALA A 337 -36.47 12.30 -23.18
C ALA A 337 -36.91 13.00 -21.88
N ASN A 338 -37.31 12.25 -20.86
CA ASN A 338 -37.96 12.77 -19.65
C ASN A 338 -37.08 12.68 -18.39
N ASP A 339 -36.20 11.69 -18.28
CA ASP A 339 -35.33 11.46 -17.11
C ASP A 339 -34.07 12.35 -17.17
N ALA A 340 -33.82 13.16 -16.13
CA ALA A 340 -32.69 14.08 -16.07
C ALA A 340 -31.33 13.36 -15.95
N GLY A 341 -31.27 12.30 -15.15
CA GLY A 341 -30.06 11.51 -14.97
C GLY A 341 -29.69 10.75 -16.25
N ALA A 342 -30.69 10.24 -16.97
CA ALA A 342 -30.49 9.60 -18.27
C ALA A 342 -29.90 10.55 -19.32
N ARG A 343 -30.29 11.85 -19.33
CA ARG A 343 -29.70 12.85 -20.24
C ARG A 343 -28.22 13.09 -19.95
N VAL A 344 -27.87 13.29 -18.68
CA VAL A 344 -26.47 13.46 -18.25
C VAL A 344 -25.67 12.19 -18.54
N TYR A 345 -26.23 11.01 -18.27
CA TYR A 345 -25.59 9.73 -18.57
C TYR A 345 -25.25 9.59 -20.07
N THR A 346 -26.23 9.87 -20.93
CA THR A 346 -26.08 9.79 -22.40
C THR A 346 -25.02 10.76 -22.91
N ALA A 347 -24.91 11.96 -22.33
CA ALA A 347 -23.97 13.00 -22.75
C ALA A 347 -22.54 12.80 -22.25
N PHE A 348 -22.34 12.30 -21.02
CA PHE A 348 -21.02 12.31 -20.35
C PHE A 348 -20.48 10.91 -19.97
N CYS A 349 -21.34 9.93 -19.69
CA CYS A 349 -20.91 8.65 -19.08
C CYS A 349 -20.98 7.45 -20.06
N MET A 350 -21.98 7.45 -20.94
CA MET A 350 -22.35 6.33 -21.80
C MET A 350 -21.24 5.90 -22.77
N HIS A 351 -20.37 6.82 -23.19
CA HIS A 351 -19.30 6.54 -24.16
C HIS A 351 -18.22 5.58 -23.61
N CYS A 352 -18.00 5.57 -22.29
CA CYS A 352 -17.02 4.70 -21.62
C CYS A 352 -17.71 3.53 -20.88
N HIS A 353 -18.84 3.79 -20.21
CA HIS A 353 -19.53 2.78 -19.39
C HIS A 353 -20.60 1.97 -20.15
N GLY A 354 -20.92 2.32 -21.40
CA GLY A 354 -21.87 1.61 -22.26
C GLY A 354 -23.35 1.87 -21.94
N VAL A 355 -24.23 1.63 -22.91
CA VAL A 355 -25.70 1.73 -22.71
C VAL A 355 -26.24 0.73 -21.69
N ASP A 356 -25.52 -0.36 -21.49
CA ASP A 356 -25.80 -1.46 -20.57
C ASP A 356 -25.09 -1.32 -19.22
N GLY A 357 -24.32 -0.23 -19.03
CA GLY A 357 -23.54 0.00 -17.82
C GLY A 357 -22.46 -1.06 -17.57
N ARG A 358 -22.10 -1.89 -18.56
CA ARG A 358 -21.11 -2.97 -18.39
C ARG A 358 -19.67 -2.52 -18.61
N GLY A 359 -19.47 -1.32 -19.17
CA GLY A 359 -18.16 -0.77 -19.50
C GLY A 359 -17.39 -1.64 -20.49
N PHE A 360 -16.07 -1.52 -20.43
CA PHE A 360 -15.12 -2.33 -21.19
C PHE A 360 -13.94 -2.66 -20.28
N ALA A 361 -14.18 -3.55 -19.33
CA ALA A 361 -13.21 -3.87 -18.29
C ALA A 361 -11.98 -4.62 -18.86
N PRO A 362 -10.78 -4.42 -18.30
CA PRO A 362 -10.46 -3.59 -17.12
C PRO A 362 -10.31 -2.09 -17.42
N MET A 363 -10.41 -1.65 -18.69
CA MET A 363 -10.15 -0.27 -19.11
C MET A 363 -11.23 0.71 -18.63
N PHE A 364 -12.50 0.33 -18.73
CA PHE A 364 -13.61 1.08 -18.14
C PHE A 364 -14.42 0.16 -17.23
N ALA A 365 -14.44 0.48 -15.93
CA ALA A 365 -15.16 -0.29 -14.93
C ALA A 365 -16.67 -0.40 -15.27
N PRO A 366 -17.32 -1.54 -14.95
CA PRO A 366 -18.77 -1.62 -15.01
C PRO A 366 -19.39 -0.66 -13.97
N LEU A 367 -20.63 -0.28 -14.21
CA LEU A 367 -21.54 0.36 -13.26
C LEU A 367 -22.70 -0.58 -12.89
N ALA A 368 -23.08 -1.47 -13.80
CA ALA A 368 -24.03 -2.55 -13.60
C ALA A 368 -23.39 -3.65 -12.74
N GLY A 369 -23.82 -3.79 -11.48
CA GLY A 369 -23.27 -4.79 -10.55
C GLY A 369 -21.90 -4.48 -9.96
N ASN A 370 -21.41 -3.24 -10.07
CA ASN A 370 -20.17 -2.82 -9.43
C ASN A 370 -20.40 -2.63 -7.92
N PRO A 371 -19.58 -3.24 -7.01
CA PRO A 371 -19.71 -3.08 -5.57
C PRO A 371 -19.93 -1.64 -5.09
N ASN A 372 -19.16 -0.69 -5.64
CA ASN A 372 -19.21 0.74 -5.30
C ASN A 372 -20.54 1.43 -5.69
N VAL A 373 -21.24 0.89 -6.69
CA VAL A 373 -22.59 1.35 -7.07
C VAL A 373 -23.66 0.68 -6.20
N LEU A 374 -23.36 -0.52 -5.66
CA LEU A 374 -24.23 -1.27 -4.75
C LEU A 374 -24.06 -0.88 -3.26
N GLU A 375 -23.04 -0.11 -2.91
CA GLU A 375 -22.81 0.41 -1.56
C GLU A 375 -23.97 1.29 -1.06
N LYS A 376 -24.26 1.20 0.24
CA LYS A 376 -25.30 2.00 0.90
C LYS A 376 -24.90 3.47 0.94
N ASP A 377 -23.66 3.74 1.35
CA ASP A 377 -23.03 5.06 1.22
C ASP A 377 -22.76 5.32 -0.27
N ALA A 378 -22.90 6.56 -0.71
CA ALA A 378 -22.62 6.99 -2.08
C ALA A 378 -21.35 7.83 -2.19
N SER A 379 -20.63 8.05 -1.09
CA SER A 379 -19.52 9.01 -1.02
C SER A 379 -18.43 8.71 -2.05
N SER A 380 -17.97 7.46 -2.20
CA SER A 380 -17.00 7.09 -3.23
C SER A 380 -17.51 7.38 -4.65
N LEU A 381 -18.76 7.04 -4.96
CA LEU A 381 -19.34 7.25 -6.30
C LEU A 381 -19.50 8.75 -6.64
N ILE A 382 -19.88 9.56 -5.66
CA ILE A 382 -19.93 11.02 -5.76
C ILE A 382 -18.53 11.61 -5.93
N ASN A 383 -17.58 11.13 -5.11
CA ASN A 383 -16.20 11.60 -5.07
C ASN A 383 -15.46 11.28 -6.39
N VAL A 384 -15.56 10.06 -6.93
CA VAL A 384 -15.08 9.72 -8.29
C VAL A 384 -15.71 10.63 -9.36
N THR A 385 -17.01 10.92 -9.27
CA THR A 385 -17.69 11.75 -10.30
C THR A 385 -17.27 13.22 -10.24
N LEU A 386 -17.09 13.78 -9.04
CA LEU A 386 -16.60 15.14 -8.85
C LEU A 386 -15.12 15.28 -9.22
N ASN A 387 -14.29 14.34 -8.78
CA ASN A 387 -12.83 14.48 -8.71
C ASN A 387 -12.07 13.68 -9.78
N GLY A 388 -12.73 12.78 -10.51
CA GLY A 388 -12.09 11.80 -11.38
C GLY A 388 -11.35 10.70 -10.60
N THR A 389 -10.52 9.93 -11.29
CA THR A 389 -9.53 9.04 -10.67
C THR A 389 -8.11 9.57 -10.84
N GLY A 390 -7.20 9.18 -9.93
CA GLY A 390 -5.77 9.30 -10.19
C GLY A 390 -5.30 8.33 -11.28
N ASP A 391 -4.07 8.48 -11.73
CA ASP A 391 -3.47 7.60 -12.73
C ASP A 391 -3.03 6.29 -12.07
N LEU A 392 -3.53 5.15 -12.56
CA LEU A 392 -2.98 3.83 -12.22
C LEU A 392 -1.71 3.60 -13.03
N VAL A 393 -0.56 3.43 -12.38
CA VAL A 393 0.74 3.30 -13.03
C VAL A 393 1.20 1.84 -12.96
N ILE A 394 0.79 1.05 -13.95
CA ILE A 394 1.03 -0.40 -14.01
C ILE A 394 2.41 -0.62 -14.62
N GLN A 395 3.35 -1.20 -13.85
CA GLN A 395 4.72 -1.48 -14.30
C GLN A 395 5.46 -0.24 -14.87
N GLY A 396 5.14 0.96 -14.35
CA GLY A 396 5.70 2.24 -14.82
C GLY A 396 4.96 2.88 -16.00
N ILE A 397 3.89 2.27 -16.50
CA ILE A 397 3.06 2.80 -17.60
C ILE A 397 1.72 3.31 -17.01
N PRO A 398 1.39 4.60 -17.13
CA PRO A 398 0.07 5.11 -16.78
C PRO A 398 -1.05 4.47 -17.61
N ALA A 399 -2.14 4.10 -16.96
CA ALA A 399 -3.34 3.59 -17.61
C ALA A 399 -3.92 4.66 -18.58
N PRO A 400 -4.31 4.28 -19.81
CA PRO A 400 -4.53 5.26 -20.88
C PRO A 400 -5.76 6.16 -20.71
N TYR A 401 -6.70 5.78 -19.82
CA TYR A 401 -7.95 6.50 -19.61
C TYR A 401 -8.36 6.51 -18.12
N PRO A 402 -7.84 7.44 -17.30
CA PRO A 402 -8.46 7.73 -16.00
C PRO A 402 -9.89 8.26 -16.19
N MET A 403 -10.75 8.11 -15.18
CA MET A 403 -12.09 8.68 -15.24
C MET A 403 -12.02 10.22 -15.11
N PRO A 404 -12.64 11.00 -16.01
CA PRO A 404 -12.62 12.46 -15.93
C PRO A 404 -13.30 13.02 -14.68
N ALA A 405 -12.82 14.17 -14.21
CA ALA A 405 -13.48 14.97 -13.20
C ALA A 405 -14.64 15.77 -13.83
N TYR A 406 -15.82 15.76 -13.20
CA TYR A 406 -17.01 16.50 -13.67
C TYR A 406 -17.44 17.66 -12.75
N ARG A 407 -16.64 18.04 -11.75
CA ARG A 407 -16.95 19.17 -10.85
C ARG A 407 -17.34 20.43 -11.60
N ASP A 408 -16.49 20.91 -12.50
CA ASP A 408 -16.64 22.25 -13.07
C ASP A 408 -17.57 22.27 -14.30
N GLN A 409 -18.01 21.07 -14.74
CA GLN A 409 -18.87 20.83 -15.88
C GLN A 409 -20.31 20.49 -15.48
N LEU A 410 -20.54 19.92 -14.28
CA LEU A 410 -21.86 19.50 -13.79
C LEU A 410 -22.19 20.10 -12.41
N SER A 411 -23.41 20.65 -12.30
CA SER A 411 -23.98 21.09 -11.03
C SER A 411 -24.29 19.90 -10.11
N ASP A 412 -24.42 20.18 -8.80
CA ASP A 412 -24.73 19.16 -7.80
C ASP A 412 -26.03 18.39 -8.07
N GLN A 413 -27.02 19.05 -8.68
CA GLN A 413 -28.26 18.37 -9.10
C GLN A 413 -28.01 17.43 -10.29
N GLN A 414 -27.23 17.84 -11.30
CA GLN A 414 -26.92 16.97 -12.44
C GLN A 414 -26.11 15.73 -12.03
N ILE A 415 -25.20 15.87 -11.06
CA ILE A 415 -24.46 14.75 -10.48
C ILE A 415 -25.39 13.86 -9.64
N ALA A 416 -26.25 14.44 -8.80
CA ALA A 416 -27.24 13.68 -8.04
C ALA A 416 -28.21 12.89 -8.94
N ASP A 417 -28.68 13.51 -10.03
CA ASP A 417 -29.57 12.90 -11.02
C ASP A 417 -28.89 11.72 -11.74
N VAL A 418 -27.67 11.90 -12.26
CA VAL A 418 -26.97 10.83 -13.01
C VAL A 418 -26.57 9.67 -12.11
N LEU A 419 -26.16 9.94 -10.86
CA LEU A 419 -25.82 8.89 -9.91
C LEU A 419 -27.06 8.14 -9.40
N SER A 420 -28.20 8.83 -9.29
CA SER A 420 -29.49 8.19 -9.01
C SER A 420 -29.94 7.29 -10.17
N PHE A 421 -29.75 7.73 -11.42
CA PHE A 421 -29.99 6.91 -12.61
C PHE A 421 -29.09 5.66 -12.63
N ILE A 422 -27.79 5.81 -12.37
CA ILE A 422 -26.80 4.71 -12.29
C ILE A 422 -27.15 3.70 -11.18
N ARG A 423 -27.57 4.18 -10.00
CA ARG A 423 -27.94 3.33 -8.83
C ARG A 423 -29.29 2.63 -9.00
N ALA A 424 -30.20 3.19 -9.80
CA ALA A 424 -31.45 2.54 -10.19
C ALA A 424 -31.32 1.61 -11.42
N GLY A 425 -30.34 1.88 -12.29
CA GLY A 425 -30.14 1.17 -13.56
C GLY A 425 -29.74 -0.30 -13.42
N TRP A 426 -29.94 -1.07 -14.50
CA TRP A 426 -29.38 -2.42 -14.71
C TRP A 426 -29.57 -3.42 -13.55
N ASN A 427 -30.67 -3.29 -12.78
CA ASN A 427 -30.99 -4.09 -11.58
C ASN A 427 -30.12 -3.79 -10.32
N ASN A 428 -29.36 -2.69 -10.30
CA ASN A 428 -28.57 -2.24 -9.14
C ASN A 428 -29.43 -1.97 -7.88
N LYS A 429 -30.66 -1.45 -8.08
CA LYS A 429 -31.70 -1.28 -7.04
C LYS A 429 -31.25 -0.53 -5.78
N ARG A 430 -30.34 0.44 -5.91
CA ARG A 430 -29.90 1.30 -4.80
C ARG A 430 -30.60 2.66 -4.79
N GLY A 431 -30.62 3.29 -3.62
CA GLY A 431 -31.29 4.56 -3.38
C GLY A 431 -30.65 5.72 -4.15
N ALA A 432 -31.45 6.75 -4.40
CA ALA A 432 -31.03 8.00 -5.02
C ALA A 432 -29.94 8.73 -4.20
N VAL A 433 -29.20 9.60 -4.88
CA VAL A 433 -28.22 10.53 -4.29
C VAL A 433 -28.89 11.89 -4.13
N GLY A 434 -28.66 12.59 -3.01
CA GLY A 434 -29.12 13.95 -2.82
C GLY A 434 -28.12 14.99 -3.35
N ALA A 435 -28.61 16.06 -3.98
CA ALA A 435 -27.76 17.19 -4.39
C ALA A 435 -27.03 17.84 -3.18
N ALA A 436 -27.61 17.78 -1.99
CA ALA A 436 -26.96 18.21 -0.75
C ALA A 436 -25.73 17.35 -0.38
N ASP A 437 -25.76 16.04 -0.67
CA ASP A 437 -24.62 15.14 -0.44
C ASP A 437 -23.47 15.46 -1.42
N VAL A 438 -23.82 15.75 -2.68
CA VAL A 438 -22.83 16.21 -3.68
C VAL A 438 -22.25 17.56 -3.31
N ALA A 439 -23.07 18.55 -2.94
CA ALA A 439 -22.59 19.87 -2.52
C ALA A 439 -21.66 19.80 -1.30
N LYS A 440 -22.00 18.96 -0.31
CA LYS A 440 -21.16 18.67 0.86
C LYS A 440 -19.80 18.09 0.44
N LEU A 441 -19.78 17.07 -0.42
CA LEU A 441 -18.54 16.42 -0.86
C LEU A 441 -17.72 17.32 -1.80
N ARG A 442 -18.36 18.15 -2.64
CA ARG A 442 -17.71 19.16 -3.47
C ARG A 442 -16.92 20.17 -2.62
N GLY A 443 -17.50 20.62 -1.51
CA GLY A 443 -16.86 21.53 -0.56
C GLY A 443 -15.81 20.87 0.36
N ALA A 444 -15.82 19.54 0.48
CA ALA A 444 -14.93 18.77 1.34
C ALA A 444 -13.79 18.04 0.58
N THR A 445 -13.75 18.10 -0.75
CA THR A 445 -12.77 17.38 -1.59
C THR A 445 -12.20 18.26 -2.71
N GLN A 446 -11.06 17.86 -3.28
CA GLN A 446 -10.40 18.52 -4.41
C GLN A 446 -10.19 17.51 -5.55
N SER A 447 -10.08 17.98 -6.80
CA SER A 447 -9.96 17.08 -7.97
C SER A 447 -8.63 16.31 -7.96
N SER A 448 -8.63 15.12 -8.57
CA SER A 448 -7.43 14.28 -8.72
C SER A 448 -6.35 14.92 -9.63
N GLU A 449 -6.67 16.02 -10.30
CA GLU A 449 -5.76 16.87 -11.05
C GLU A 449 -5.17 18.00 -10.20
N ALA A 450 -5.94 18.58 -9.27
CA ALA A 450 -5.49 19.62 -8.34
C ALA A 450 -4.70 19.08 -7.14
N ALA A 451 -4.71 17.76 -6.94
CA ALA A 451 -3.91 17.05 -5.94
C ALA A 451 -2.53 16.57 -6.49
N ARG A 452 -2.11 17.06 -7.67
CA ARG A 452 -0.84 16.74 -8.34
C ARG A 452 0.17 17.86 -8.18
#